data_AF-A0A9D1DT81-F1
#
_entry.id   AF-A0A9D1DT81-F1
#
_cell.length_a   1.000
_cell.length_b   1.000
_cell.length_c   1.000
_cell.angle_alpha   90.00
_cell.angle_beta   90.00
_cell.angle_gamma   90.00
#
_symmetry.space_group_name_H-M   'P 1'
#
loop_
_entity.id
_entity.type
_entity.pdbx_description
1 polymer ?
#
loop_
_entity_poly.entity_id
_entity_poly.type
_entity_poly.pdbx_seq_one_letter_code
_entity_poly.pdbx_strand_id
1 'polypeptide(L)'
;MNVINIIKPDALNNEVSLRYYFKNVINIENIKSIKLYYMDNWTKIASMIYEYDVMMSSGNCLELRKKLLTSIMGYYHIYPKNNGIVVLFNINDINNDNITTSLQKLYQLKKDIRKKYVSNTDLYYLKFLNEDDITFDKPLYDIDLSGLKVDIKKFPANFPYDDPAYKMIFFNQIHGPNPNSLDEIKHSVKILNNEDVINEKRLMKVLKNEI
;
A
#
# COMPACT_ATOMS: atom_id res chain seq x y z
N MET A 1 -4.78 -20.54 -3.02
CA MET A 1 -4.60 -19.46 -2.01
C MET A 1 -5.15 -18.10 -2.49
N ASN A 2 -5.66 -17.27 -1.57
CA ASN A 2 -6.01 -15.86 -1.85
C ASN A 2 -4.80 -14.95 -1.59
N VAL A 3 -4.51 -14.06 -2.53
CA VAL A 3 -3.43 -13.07 -2.44
C VAL A 3 -4.02 -11.70 -2.76
N ILE A 4 -3.48 -10.64 -2.16
CA ILE A 4 -3.96 -9.28 -2.36
C ILE A 4 -2.90 -8.38 -2.96
N ASN A 5 -3.33 -7.47 -3.84
CA ASN A 5 -2.72 -6.16 -3.97
C ASN A 5 -3.72 -5.11 -3.47
N ILE A 6 -3.21 -3.94 -3.11
CA ILE A 6 -4.02 -2.76 -2.84
C ILE A 6 -3.51 -1.66 -3.76
N ILE A 7 -4.39 -1.20 -4.66
CA ILE A 7 -4.21 0.00 -5.46
C ILE A 7 -4.51 1.20 -4.57
N LYS A 8 -3.50 2.04 -4.35
CA LYS A 8 -3.54 3.18 -3.43
C LYS A 8 -4.06 4.45 -4.11
N PRO A 9 -4.43 5.49 -3.34
CA PRO A 9 -4.99 6.72 -3.90
C PRO A 9 -4.12 7.37 -5.00
N ASP A 10 -2.80 7.35 -4.86
CA ASP A 10 -1.85 7.91 -5.84
C ASP A 10 -1.87 7.16 -7.18
N ALA A 11 -2.10 5.84 -7.17
CA ALA A 11 -2.35 5.08 -8.39
C ALA A 11 -3.72 5.38 -8.99
N LEU A 12 -4.76 5.50 -8.15
CA LEU A 12 -6.11 5.81 -8.61
C LEU A 12 -6.21 7.17 -9.32
N ASN A 13 -5.35 8.12 -8.96
CA ASN A 13 -5.23 9.43 -9.61
C ASN A 13 -4.22 9.43 -10.78
N ASN A 14 -3.69 8.27 -11.17
CA ASN A 14 -2.77 8.11 -12.29
C ASN A 14 -3.29 7.03 -13.26
N GLU A 15 -4.11 7.46 -14.22
CA GLU A 15 -4.77 6.58 -15.18
C GLU A 15 -3.79 5.73 -16.01
N VAL A 16 -2.62 6.29 -16.34
CA VAL A 16 -1.57 5.58 -17.09
C VAL A 16 -1.00 4.42 -16.27
N SER A 17 -0.74 4.63 -14.98
CA SER A 17 -0.29 3.59 -14.07
C SER A 17 -1.34 2.49 -13.91
N LEU A 18 -2.62 2.84 -13.76
CA LEU A 18 -3.71 1.85 -13.67
C LEU A 18 -3.81 0.99 -14.93
N ARG A 19 -3.76 1.62 -16.12
CA ARG A 19 -3.76 0.89 -17.40
C ARG A 19 -2.57 -0.07 -17.47
N TYR A 20 -1.39 0.39 -17.07
CA TYR A 20 -0.20 -0.45 -17.03
C TYR A 20 -0.38 -1.62 -16.06
N TYR A 21 -0.84 -1.37 -14.84
CA TYR A 21 -1.09 -2.39 -13.83
C TYR A 21 -2.06 -3.46 -14.35
N PHE A 22 -3.25 -3.06 -14.81
CA PHE A 22 -4.27 -4.01 -15.26
C PHE A 22 -3.85 -4.77 -16.51
N LYS A 23 -3.17 -4.12 -17.46
CA LYS A 23 -2.62 -4.81 -18.65
C LYS A 23 -1.64 -5.92 -18.28
N ASN A 24 -0.84 -5.76 -17.24
CA ASN A 24 0.15 -6.76 -16.86
C ASN A 24 -0.42 -7.82 -15.92
N VAL A 25 -1.28 -7.44 -14.97
CA VAL A 25 -1.75 -8.35 -13.92
C VAL A 25 -2.65 -9.46 -14.46
N ILE A 26 -3.47 -9.17 -15.49
CA ILE A 26 -4.35 -10.17 -16.12
C ILE A 26 -3.54 -11.27 -16.84
N ASN A 27 -2.31 -10.96 -17.26
CA ASN A 27 -1.43 -11.88 -17.98
C ASN A 27 -0.54 -12.72 -17.05
N ILE A 28 -0.73 -12.64 -15.73
CA ILE A 28 0.00 -13.48 -14.78
C ILE A 28 -0.63 -14.87 -14.76
N GLU A 29 0.10 -15.84 -15.28
CA GLU A 29 -0.23 -17.27 -15.24
C GLU A 29 -0.58 -17.74 -13.81
N ASN A 30 -1.41 -18.78 -13.69
CA ASN A 30 -1.89 -19.39 -12.43
C ASN A 30 -2.87 -18.55 -11.60
N ILE A 31 -3.18 -17.31 -12.00
CA ILE A 31 -4.29 -16.54 -11.44
C ILE A 31 -5.60 -16.97 -12.12
N LYS A 32 -6.51 -17.59 -11.37
CA LYS A 32 -7.83 -18.04 -11.86
C LYS A 32 -8.79 -16.89 -12.06
N SER A 33 -8.82 -15.98 -11.09
CA SER A 33 -9.72 -14.83 -11.10
C SER A 33 -9.15 -13.69 -10.28
N ILE A 34 -9.58 -12.50 -10.65
CA ILE A 34 -9.26 -11.24 -10.01
C ILE A 34 -10.57 -10.59 -9.61
N LYS A 35 -10.75 -10.32 -8.31
CA LYS A 35 -11.90 -9.58 -7.79
C LYS A 35 -11.45 -8.21 -7.30
N LEU A 36 -12.18 -7.17 -7.66
CA LEU A 36 -11.91 -5.80 -7.27
C LEU A 36 -12.91 -5.35 -6.20
N TYR A 37 -12.43 -4.94 -5.03
CA TYR A 37 -13.26 -4.44 -3.95
C TYR A 37 -12.92 -2.99 -3.63
N TYR A 38 -13.95 -2.16 -3.47
CA TYR A 38 -13.79 -0.76 -3.08
C TYR A 38 -13.47 -0.63 -1.59
N MET A 39 -12.52 0.23 -1.26
CA MET A 39 -12.09 0.52 0.11
C MET A 39 -12.15 2.03 0.37
N ASP A 40 -12.94 2.45 1.35
CA ASP A 40 -13.26 3.86 1.58
C ASP A 40 -12.14 4.60 2.34
N ASN A 41 -11.30 3.87 3.08
CA ASN A 41 -10.32 4.44 3.99
C ASN A 41 -9.00 3.65 3.99
N TRP A 42 -8.17 3.93 2.99
CA TRP A 42 -6.82 3.42 2.85
C TRP A 42 -5.95 3.75 4.05
N THR A 43 -6.01 4.97 4.60
CA THR A 43 -5.12 5.38 5.70
C THR A 43 -5.36 4.58 6.98
N LYS A 44 -6.62 4.22 7.28
CA LYS A 44 -6.97 3.30 8.38
C LYS A 44 -6.43 1.89 8.12
N ILE A 45 -6.62 1.36 6.92
CA ILE A 45 -6.13 0.02 6.57
C ILE A 45 -4.59 -0.02 6.55
N ALA A 46 -3.95 1.04 6.08
CA ALA A 46 -2.50 1.18 6.07
C ALA A 46 -1.92 1.20 7.48
N SER A 47 -2.55 1.88 8.45
CA SER A 47 -2.05 1.88 9.84
C SER A 47 -2.11 0.48 10.46
N MET A 48 -3.13 -0.32 10.14
CA MET A 48 -3.24 -1.72 10.58
C MET A 48 -2.20 -2.63 9.91
N ILE A 49 -2.08 -2.56 8.58
CA ILE A 49 -1.13 -3.40 7.83
C ILE A 49 0.32 -3.06 8.22
N TYR A 50 0.66 -1.78 8.27
CA TYR A 50 2.04 -1.36 8.54
C TYR A 50 2.45 -1.53 10.01
N GLU A 51 1.52 -1.57 10.97
CA GLU A 51 1.87 -1.91 12.35
C GLU A 51 2.38 -3.35 12.45
N TYR A 52 1.82 -4.28 11.66
CA TYR A 52 2.36 -5.63 11.58
C TYR A 52 3.80 -5.64 11.05
N ASP A 53 4.10 -4.84 10.02
CA ASP A 53 5.46 -4.69 9.50
C ASP A 53 6.44 -4.17 10.58
N VAL A 54 5.98 -3.27 11.46
CA VAL A 54 6.77 -2.78 12.60
C VAL A 54 7.05 -3.92 13.57
N MET A 55 6.02 -4.67 13.97
CA MET A 55 6.16 -5.76 14.94
C MET A 55 7.08 -6.88 14.45
N MET A 56 7.13 -7.13 13.14
CA MET A 56 7.99 -8.13 12.53
C MET A 56 9.41 -7.64 12.26
N SER A 57 9.67 -6.34 12.41
CA SER A 57 10.99 -5.76 12.16
C SER A 57 11.92 -6.00 13.36
N SER A 58 13.16 -6.42 13.09
CA SER A 58 14.22 -6.49 14.09
C SER A 58 14.91 -5.14 14.36
N GLY A 59 14.47 -4.07 13.69
CA GLY A 59 15.08 -2.75 13.74
C GLY A 59 14.49 -1.81 14.80
N ASN A 60 14.90 -0.54 14.73
CA ASN A 60 14.35 0.51 15.58
C ASN A 60 12.86 0.77 15.23
N CYS A 61 11.96 0.18 16.02
CA CYS A 61 10.52 0.27 15.83
C CYS A 61 10.01 1.72 15.85
N LEU A 62 10.60 2.59 16.67
CA LEU A 62 10.20 4.00 16.77
C LEU A 62 10.44 4.74 15.46
N GLU A 63 11.64 4.62 14.89
CA GLU A 63 12.00 5.24 13.61
C GLU A 63 11.16 4.68 12.45
N LEU A 64 10.89 3.37 12.47
CA LEU A 64 10.03 2.75 11.46
C LEU A 64 8.59 3.26 11.56
N ARG A 65 8.02 3.36 12.75
CA ARG A 65 6.69 3.96 12.97
C ARG A 65 6.66 5.41 12.50
N LYS A 66 7.65 6.24 12.86
CA LYS A 66 7.75 7.63 12.38
C LYS A 66 7.71 7.72 10.85
N LYS A 67 8.49 6.87 10.17
CA LYS A 67 8.53 6.80 8.70
C LYS A 67 7.19 6.37 8.09
N LEU A 68 6.55 5.36 8.67
CA LEU A 68 5.27 4.83 8.20
C LEU A 68 4.14 5.84 8.45
N LEU A 69 4.07 6.46 9.64
CA LEU A 69 3.11 7.52 9.95
C LEU A 69 3.28 8.72 9.02
N THR A 70 4.52 9.15 8.74
CA THR A 70 4.82 10.20 7.74
C THR A 70 4.17 9.87 6.40
N SER A 71 4.28 8.61 5.95
CA SER A 71 3.71 8.18 4.68
C SER A 71 2.18 8.10 4.71
N ILE A 72 1.60 7.61 5.81
CA ILE A 72 0.14 7.59 6.04
C ILE A 72 -0.43 9.01 6.01
N MET A 73 0.19 9.94 6.73
CA MET A 73 -0.19 11.35 6.75
C MET A 73 -0.04 12.02 5.38
N GLY A 74 1.00 11.65 4.63
CA GLY A 74 1.14 12.06 3.24
C GLY A 74 -0.06 11.69 2.38
N TYR A 75 -0.56 10.45 2.47
CA TYR A 75 -1.80 10.07 1.79
C TYR A 75 -3.01 10.85 2.31
N TYR A 76 -3.14 10.96 3.64
CA TYR A 76 -4.25 11.63 4.30
C TYR A 76 -4.47 13.07 3.80
N HIS A 77 -3.38 13.83 3.64
CA HIS A 77 -3.43 15.22 3.20
C HIS A 77 -3.46 15.40 1.68
N ILE A 78 -2.68 14.62 0.93
CA ILE A 78 -2.52 14.85 -0.52
C ILE A 78 -3.68 14.20 -1.31
N TYR A 79 -4.30 13.15 -0.78
CA TYR A 79 -5.40 12.43 -1.42
C TYR A 79 -6.63 12.35 -0.48
N PRO A 80 -7.41 13.43 -0.33
CA PRO A 80 -8.42 13.56 0.73
C PRO A 80 -9.55 12.53 0.68
N LYS A 81 -9.84 11.95 -0.49
CA LYS A 81 -10.81 10.84 -0.60
C LYS A 81 -10.33 9.56 0.08
N ASN A 82 -9.01 9.42 0.28
CA ASN A 82 -8.35 8.28 0.94
C ASN A 82 -8.85 6.91 0.49
N ASN A 83 -9.36 6.79 -0.73
CA ASN A 83 -9.94 5.56 -1.23
C ASN A 83 -8.88 4.67 -1.88
N GLY A 84 -9.12 3.37 -1.87
CA GLY A 84 -8.28 2.39 -2.55
C GLY A 84 -9.11 1.29 -3.19
N ILE A 85 -8.45 0.41 -3.94
CA ILE A 85 -9.06 -0.80 -4.48
C ILE A 85 -8.25 -1.99 -4.00
N VAL A 86 -8.90 -2.93 -3.31
CA VAL A 86 -8.33 -4.24 -3.03
C VAL A 86 -8.50 -5.09 -4.27
N VAL A 87 -7.39 -5.65 -4.75
CA VAL A 87 -7.34 -6.60 -5.85
C VAL A 87 -7.07 -7.98 -5.26
N LEU A 88 -8.10 -8.80 -5.19
CA LEU A 88 -8.03 -10.15 -4.65
C LEU A 88 -7.78 -11.15 -5.78
N PHE A 89 -6.64 -11.82 -5.74
CA PHE A 89 -6.25 -12.89 -6.65
C PHE A 89 -6.58 -14.25 -6.05
N ASN A 90 -7.22 -15.10 -6.83
CA ASN A 90 -7.32 -16.52 -6.52
C ASN A 90 -6.26 -17.29 -7.30
N ILE A 91 -5.24 -17.80 -6.61
CA ILE A 91 -4.14 -18.57 -7.21
C ILE A 91 -4.42 -20.06 -7.10
N ASN A 92 -4.17 -20.79 -8.19
CA ASN A 92 -4.35 -22.24 -8.26
C ASN A 92 -3.37 -22.98 -7.34
N ASP A 93 -3.89 -23.80 -6.44
CA ASP A 93 -3.16 -24.41 -5.31
C ASP A 93 -2.60 -25.81 -5.63
N ILE A 94 -2.42 -26.14 -6.91
CA ILE A 94 -2.08 -27.52 -7.30
C ILE A 94 -0.62 -27.85 -6.90
N ASN A 95 0.27 -26.85 -6.78
CA ASN A 95 1.68 -27.01 -6.42
C ASN A 95 2.24 -25.72 -5.79
N ASN A 96 3.07 -25.80 -4.74
CA ASN A 96 3.69 -24.63 -4.06
C ASN A 96 4.49 -23.72 -5.01
N ASP A 97 5.11 -24.29 -6.05
CA ASP A 97 5.92 -23.53 -7.02
C ASP A 97 5.10 -22.48 -7.79
N ASN A 98 3.81 -22.75 -8.03
CA ASN A 98 2.91 -21.83 -8.73
C ASN A 98 2.57 -20.59 -7.87
N ILE A 99 2.42 -20.77 -6.56
CA ILE A 99 2.18 -19.66 -5.63
C ILE A 99 3.41 -18.76 -5.60
N THR A 100 4.59 -19.33 -5.36
CA THR A 100 5.85 -18.58 -5.32
C THR A 100 6.08 -17.80 -6.61
N THR A 101 5.90 -18.44 -7.77
CA THR A 101 6.04 -17.79 -9.09
C THR A 101 5.07 -16.62 -9.25
N SER A 102 3.80 -16.80 -8.88
CA SER A 102 2.78 -15.74 -8.98
C SER A 102 3.08 -14.58 -8.05
N LEU A 103 3.51 -14.85 -6.81
CA LEU A 103 3.91 -13.83 -5.85
C LEU A 103 5.13 -13.04 -6.34
N GLN A 104 6.13 -13.72 -6.91
CA GLN A 104 7.30 -13.07 -7.50
C GLN A 104 6.90 -12.17 -8.69
N LYS A 105 6.01 -12.64 -9.58
CA LYS A 105 5.49 -11.84 -10.70
C LYS A 105 4.74 -10.59 -10.21
N LEU A 106 3.87 -10.72 -9.20
CA LEU A 106 3.15 -9.59 -8.58
C LEU A 106 4.11 -8.59 -7.91
N TYR A 107 5.11 -9.10 -7.21
CA TYR A 107 6.13 -8.28 -6.55
C TYR A 107 7.02 -7.54 -7.57
N GLN A 108 7.37 -8.19 -8.67
CA GLN A 108 8.10 -7.56 -9.78
C GLN A 108 7.27 -6.47 -10.44
N LEU A 109 5.97 -6.72 -10.70
CA LEU A 109 5.06 -5.71 -11.25
C LEU A 109 4.98 -4.46 -10.34
N LYS A 110 4.91 -4.63 -9.02
CA LYS A 110 4.98 -3.54 -8.04
C LYS A 110 6.28 -2.73 -8.17
N LYS A 111 7.43 -3.40 -8.30
CA LYS A 111 8.74 -2.73 -8.51
C LYS A 111 8.78 -1.95 -9.81
N ASP A 112 8.28 -2.53 -10.89
CA ASP A 112 8.25 -1.89 -12.22
C ASP A 112 7.37 -0.65 -12.22
N ILE A 113 6.19 -0.72 -11.60
CA ILE A 113 5.29 0.42 -11.41
C ILE A 113 6.00 1.52 -10.63
N ARG A 114 6.64 1.19 -9.51
CA ARG A 114 7.40 2.17 -8.72
C ARG A 114 8.49 2.85 -9.56
N LYS A 115 9.27 2.09 -10.30
CA LYS A 115 10.33 2.63 -11.16
C LYS A 115 9.78 3.58 -12.23
N LYS A 116 8.66 3.21 -12.87
CA LYS A 116 8.08 3.98 -13.98
C LYS A 116 7.30 5.21 -13.53
N TYR A 117 6.57 5.13 -12.43
CA TYR A 117 5.52 6.09 -12.08
C TYR A 117 5.69 6.73 -10.69
N VAL A 118 6.78 6.44 -9.98
CA VAL A 118 7.07 7.01 -8.65
C VAL A 118 8.49 7.55 -8.56
N SER A 119 9.50 6.78 -8.98
CA SER A 119 10.91 7.14 -8.77
C SER A 119 11.35 8.45 -9.43
N ASN A 120 10.69 8.86 -10.52
CA ASN A 120 11.04 10.05 -11.29
C ASN A 120 9.91 11.11 -11.26
N THR A 121 9.08 11.10 -10.23
CA THR A 121 8.00 12.08 -10.04
C THR A 121 8.36 13.09 -8.97
N ASP A 122 7.48 14.08 -8.77
CA ASP A 122 7.60 15.03 -7.67
C ASP A 122 7.82 14.33 -6.32
N LEU A 123 8.73 14.88 -5.53
CA LEU A 123 9.07 14.44 -4.20
C LEU A 123 8.27 15.25 -3.18
N TYR A 124 7.76 14.57 -2.16
CA TYR A 124 6.94 15.19 -1.11
C TYR A 124 7.61 14.96 0.23
N TYR A 125 7.63 16.00 1.04
CA TYR A 125 8.25 16.00 2.37
C TYR A 125 7.27 16.55 3.37
N LEU A 126 7.25 15.96 4.56
CA LEU A 126 6.31 16.29 5.63
C LEU A 126 7.08 16.58 6.92
N LYS A 127 6.68 17.65 7.60
CA LYS A 127 7.12 17.99 8.96
C LYS A 127 5.90 18.00 9.87
N PHE A 128 5.97 17.31 11.01
CA PHE A 128 4.98 17.43 12.07
C PHE A 128 5.22 18.74 12.83
N LEU A 129 4.18 19.58 12.95
CA LEU A 129 4.25 20.86 13.66
C LEU A 129 4.04 20.69 15.17
N ASN A 130 3.43 19.58 15.56
CA ASN A 130 3.19 19.20 16.94
C ASN A 130 3.75 17.79 17.22
N GLU A 131 4.98 17.51 16.78
CA GLU A 131 5.61 16.19 16.93
C GLU A 131 5.67 15.73 18.40
N ASP A 132 5.90 16.66 19.33
CA ASP A 132 5.99 16.39 20.77
C ASP A 132 4.67 15.85 21.36
N ASP A 133 3.53 16.08 20.71
CA ASP A 133 2.23 15.58 21.14
C ASP A 133 1.96 14.13 20.66
N ILE A 134 2.83 13.58 19.81
CA ILE A 134 2.62 12.28 19.17
C ILE A 134 3.28 11.16 19.98
N THR A 135 2.45 10.29 20.58
CA THR A 135 2.91 9.06 21.24
C THR A 135 3.27 7.96 20.23
N PHE A 136 4.49 8.01 19.68
CA PHE A 136 5.01 7.02 18.72
C PHE A 136 5.30 5.63 19.33
N ASP A 137 5.22 5.51 20.65
CA ASP A 137 5.29 4.24 21.38
C ASP A 137 4.01 3.40 21.22
N LYS A 138 2.88 4.02 20.87
CA LYS A 138 1.62 3.35 20.57
C LYS A 138 1.58 2.75 19.15
N PRO A 139 0.72 1.75 18.90
CA PRO A 139 0.44 1.25 17.57
C PRO A 139 -0.01 2.36 16.60
N LEU A 140 0.37 2.26 15.33
CA LEU A 140 0.00 3.24 14.30
C LEU A 140 -1.50 3.45 14.17
N TYR A 141 -2.31 2.40 14.38
CA TYR A 141 -3.77 2.47 14.26
C TYR A 141 -4.47 3.14 15.46
N ASP A 142 -3.75 3.40 16.55
CA ASP A 142 -4.26 4.12 17.73
C ASP A 142 -4.01 5.63 17.64
N ILE A 143 -3.25 6.09 16.63
CA ILE A 143 -2.92 7.50 16.43
C ILE A 143 -4.04 8.18 15.63
N ASP A 144 -4.68 9.18 16.24
CA ASP A 144 -5.69 10.00 15.56
C ASP A 144 -5.02 10.98 14.57
N LEU A 145 -5.15 10.66 13.28
CA LEU A 145 -4.60 11.46 12.19
C LEU A 145 -5.23 12.87 12.11
N SER A 146 -6.48 13.04 12.55
CA SER A 146 -7.20 14.31 12.42
C SER A 146 -6.69 15.40 13.37
N GLY A 147 -6.07 15.00 14.48
CA GLY A 147 -5.44 15.90 15.44
C GLY A 147 -4.01 16.32 15.08
N LEU A 148 -3.40 15.72 14.06
CA LEU A 148 -2.01 15.98 13.68
C LEU A 148 -1.89 17.21 12.78
N LYS A 149 -0.99 18.12 13.12
CA LYS A 149 -0.69 19.32 12.34
C LYS A 149 0.60 19.11 11.56
N VAL A 150 0.57 19.39 10.26
CA VAL A 150 1.72 19.15 9.38
C VAL A 150 1.98 20.33 8.46
N ASP A 151 3.25 20.45 8.04
CA ASP A 151 3.65 21.25 6.89
C ASP A 151 4.19 20.33 5.79
N ILE A 152 3.78 20.58 4.54
CA ILE A 152 4.13 19.74 3.39
C ILE A 152 4.84 20.58 2.33
N LYS A 153 6.03 20.12 1.95
CA LYS A 153 6.79 20.68 0.83
C LYS A 153 6.78 19.71 -0.36
N LYS A 154 6.67 20.28 -1.55
CA LYS A 154 6.70 19.56 -2.82
C LYS A 154 7.88 20.08 -3.64
N PHE A 155 8.67 19.16 -4.17
CA PHE A 155 9.79 19.47 -5.06
C PHE A 155 9.71 18.64 -6.33
N PRO A 156 10.28 19.12 -7.46
CA PRO A 156 10.41 18.29 -8.65
C PRO A 156 11.31 17.07 -8.40
N ALA A 157 11.23 16.08 -9.29
CA ALA A 157 12.08 14.90 -9.24
C ALA A 157 13.57 15.28 -9.17
N ASN A 158 14.36 14.51 -8.40
CA ASN A 158 15.80 14.68 -8.21
C ASN A 158 16.25 16.01 -7.56
N PHE A 159 15.33 16.80 -6.99
CA PHE A 159 15.71 17.99 -6.24
C PHE A 159 16.48 17.60 -4.95
N PRO A 160 17.70 18.14 -4.71
CA PRO A 160 18.47 17.83 -3.52
C PRO A 160 17.89 18.59 -2.31
N TYR A 161 17.07 17.91 -1.50
CA TYR A 161 16.49 18.45 -0.27
C TYR A 161 16.97 17.66 0.95
N ASP A 162 17.55 18.38 1.92
CA ASP A 162 18.22 17.82 3.10
C ASP A 162 17.89 18.63 4.38
N ASP A 163 16.62 18.95 4.59
CA ASP A 163 16.18 19.51 5.87
C ASP A 163 15.83 18.37 6.84
N PRO A 164 16.56 18.20 7.96
CA PRO A 164 16.36 17.09 8.87
C PRO A 164 15.00 17.09 9.56
N ALA A 165 14.34 18.26 9.65
CA ALA A 165 13.01 18.41 10.24
C ALA A 165 11.89 17.87 9.33
N TYR A 166 12.19 17.64 8.05
CA TYR A 166 11.24 17.12 7.08
C TYR A 166 11.59 15.69 6.71
N LYS A 167 10.59 14.80 6.77
CA LYS A 167 10.73 13.41 6.35
C LYS A 167 10.06 13.21 5.00
N MET A 168 10.73 12.47 4.11
CA MET A 168 10.17 12.17 2.79
C MET A 168 8.94 11.27 2.93
N ILE A 169 7.87 11.61 2.21
CA ILE A 169 6.67 10.78 2.07
C ILE A 169 6.96 9.70 1.02
N PHE A 170 6.84 8.43 1.40
CA PHE A 170 7.06 7.31 0.49
C PHE A 170 5.75 6.90 -0.20
N PHE A 171 5.37 7.64 -1.24
CA PHE A 171 4.32 7.19 -2.14
C PHE A 171 4.75 5.90 -2.85
N ASN A 172 3.79 4.99 -2.99
CA ASN A 172 4.02 3.71 -3.63
C ASN A 172 2.66 3.18 -4.07
N GLN A 173 2.34 3.46 -5.33
CA GLN A 173 1.08 3.20 -6.01
C GLN A 173 0.40 1.88 -5.68
N ILE A 174 1.18 0.82 -5.43
CA ILE A 174 0.68 -0.50 -5.11
C ILE A 174 1.28 -1.00 -3.78
N HIS A 175 0.44 -1.35 -2.82
CA HIS A 175 0.81 -2.31 -1.79
C HIS A 175 0.56 -3.72 -2.35
N GLY A 176 1.51 -4.62 -2.18
CA GLY A 176 1.49 -5.93 -2.83
C GLY A 176 2.40 -6.88 -2.07
N PRO A 177 2.24 -8.19 -2.28
CA PRO A 177 2.70 -9.21 -1.38
C PRO A 177 4.22 -9.26 -1.31
N ASN A 178 4.75 -9.60 -0.13
CA ASN A 178 6.12 -10.03 0.02
C ASN A 178 6.23 -11.50 -0.42
N PRO A 179 6.99 -11.82 -1.49
CA PRO A 179 7.07 -13.17 -2.01
C PRO A 179 7.72 -14.15 -1.02
N ASN A 180 8.42 -13.64 -0.01
CA ASN A 180 9.12 -14.44 0.99
C ASN A 180 8.33 -14.60 2.30
N SER A 181 7.12 -14.04 2.41
CA SER A 181 6.33 -14.06 3.64
C SER A 181 4.85 -14.33 3.37
N LEU A 182 4.47 -15.61 3.43
CA LEU A 182 3.05 -16.01 3.32
C LEU A 182 2.23 -15.50 4.52
N ASP A 183 2.84 -15.34 5.68
CA ASP A 183 2.16 -14.89 6.89
C ASP A 183 1.80 -13.40 6.83
N GLU A 184 2.64 -12.56 6.23
CA GLU A 184 2.32 -11.15 5.93
C GLU A 184 1.09 -11.04 5.00
N ILE A 185 0.99 -11.93 4.02
CA ILE A 185 -0.15 -11.99 3.09
C ILE A 185 -1.42 -12.41 3.84
N LYS A 186 -1.35 -13.50 4.62
CA LYS A 186 -2.50 -13.97 5.43
C LYS A 186 -2.96 -12.91 6.42
N HIS A 187 -2.02 -12.21 7.06
CA HIS A 187 -2.33 -11.14 8.00
C HIS A 187 -3.05 -9.98 7.30
N SER A 188 -2.54 -9.54 6.15
CA SER A 188 -3.18 -8.46 5.38
C SER A 188 -4.59 -8.83 4.91
N VAL A 189 -4.79 -10.08 4.46
CA VAL A 189 -6.14 -10.60 4.12
C VAL A 189 -7.06 -10.61 5.35
N LYS A 190 -6.54 -11.01 6.52
CA LYS A 190 -7.30 -11.01 7.77
C LYS A 190 -7.75 -9.59 8.17
N ILE A 191 -6.87 -8.60 8.09
CA ILE A 191 -7.23 -7.19 8.33
C ILE A 191 -8.39 -6.78 7.42
N LEU A 192 -8.27 -7.03 6.12
CA LEU A 192 -9.29 -6.62 5.15
C LEU A 192 -10.64 -7.32 5.34
N ASN A 193 -10.64 -8.56 5.82
CA ASN A 193 -11.88 -9.27 6.18
C ASN A 193 -12.49 -8.70 7.48
N ASN A 194 -11.67 -8.44 8.50
CA ASN A 194 -12.14 -7.88 9.77
C ASN A 194 -12.75 -6.48 9.61
N GLU A 195 -12.20 -5.70 8.69
CA GLU A 195 -12.69 -4.37 8.35
C GLU A 195 -13.82 -4.38 7.30
N ASP A 196 -14.36 -5.57 6.99
CA ASP A 196 -15.46 -5.76 6.05
C ASP A 196 -15.21 -5.09 4.68
N VAL A 197 -13.96 -5.16 4.19
CA VAL A 197 -13.59 -4.63 2.86
C VAL A 197 -13.83 -5.67 1.77
N ILE A 198 -13.50 -6.93 2.04
CA ILE A 198 -13.72 -8.05 1.12
C ILE A 198 -15.15 -8.58 1.33
N ASN A 199 -16.13 -7.84 0.82
CA ASN A 199 -17.54 -8.22 0.87
C ASN A 199 -18.25 -7.99 -0.46
N GLU A 200 -19.39 -8.66 -0.67
CA GLU A 200 -20.14 -8.56 -1.93
C GLU A 200 -20.71 -7.16 -2.19
N LYS A 201 -21.03 -6.38 -1.14
CA LYS A 201 -21.54 -4.99 -1.30
C LYS A 201 -20.48 -4.04 -1.85
N ARG A 202 -19.20 -4.33 -1.61
CA ARG A 202 -18.03 -3.57 -2.04
C ARG A 202 -17.42 -4.14 -3.32
N LEU A 203 -17.92 -5.27 -3.82
CA LEU A 203 -17.43 -5.89 -5.05
C LEU A 203 -17.77 -5.00 -6.25
N MET A 204 -16.72 -4.55 -6.93
CA MET A 204 -16.84 -3.68 -8.11
C MET A 204 -16.86 -4.48 -9.40
N LYS A 205 -15.99 -5.50 -9.51
CA LYS A 205 -15.78 -6.26 -10.74
C LYS A 205 -15.11 -7.60 -10.47
N VAL A 206 -15.44 -8.58 -11.32
CA VAL A 206 -14.73 -9.85 -11.44
C VAL A 206 -14.11 -9.93 -12.82
N LEU A 207 -12.80 -10.20 -12.88
CA LEU A 207 -12.08 -10.54 -14.10
C LEU A 207 -11.73 -12.02 -14.00
N LYS A 208 -12.21 -12.82 -14.96
CA LYS A 208 -11.83 -14.23 -15.06
C LYS A 208 -10.76 -14.34 -16.13
N ASN A 209 -9.70 -15.07 -15.84
CA ASN A 209 -8.80 -15.51 -16.88
C ASN A 209 -9.47 -16.73 -17.52
N GLU A 210 -9.86 -16.58 -18.79
CA GLU A 210 -10.20 -17.71 -19.64
C GLU A 210 -8.88 -18.39 -19.98
N ILE A 211 -8.49 -19.35 -19.13
CA ILE A 211 -7.37 -20.27 -19.38
C ILE A 211 -7.90 -21.40 -20.26
#